data_AF-A0AAE9Z263-F1
#
_entry.id   AF-A0AAE9Z263-F1
#
_cell.length_a   1.000
_cell.length_b   1.000
_cell.length_c   1.000
_cell.angle_alpha   90.00
_cell.angle_beta   90.00
_cell.angle_gamma   90.00
#
_symmetry.space_group_name_H-M   'P 1'
#
loop_
_entity.id
_entity.type
_entity.pdbx_description
1 polymer ?
#
loop_
_entity_poly.entity_id
_entity_poly.type
_entity_poly.pdbx_seq_one_letter_code
_entity_poly.pdbx_strand_id
1 'polypeptide(L)' 'MDNIALPTPTMEEIHLMAWARIRAKRDELMAVTDWTQISDSPLSAEKKAEFAGYRQALRDLPQSADNPDLVVWPQKPE' A
#
# COMPACT_ATOMS: atom_id res chain seq x y z
N MET A 1 4.86 26.50 -33.11
CA MET A 1 4.91 25.37 -32.16
C MET A 1 4.50 25.95 -30.82
N ASP A 2 3.20 25.90 -30.51
CA ASP A 2 2.72 26.43 -29.25
C ASP A 2 3.29 25.59 -28.12
N ASN A 3 4.01 26.24 -27.21
CA ASN A 3 4.53 25.63 -26.00
C ASN A 3 3.33 25.32 -25.09
N ILE A 4 2.76 24.13 -25.25
CA ILE A 4 1.69 23.63 -24.37
C ILE A 4 2.35 23.30 -23.03
N ALA A 5 2.52 24.31 -22.18
CA ALA A 5 2.75 24.06 -20.77
C ALA A 5 1.55 23.28 -20.24
N LEU A 6 1.77 22.02 -19.84
CA LEU A 6 0.74 21.24 -19.17
C LEU A 6 0.30 22.03 -17.92
N PRO A 7 -1.01 22.12 -17.63
CA PRO A 7 -1.47 22.82 -16.45
C PRO A 7 -0.82 22.20 -15.21
N THR A 8 -0.26 23.04 -14.33
CA THR A 8 0.22 22.58 -13.03
C THR A 8 -0.96 22.04 -12.23
N PRO A 9 -0.84 20.85 -11.63
CA PRO A 9 -1.91 20.27 -10.83
C PRO A 9 -2.18 21.15 -9.61
N THR A 10 -3.45 21.26 -9.27
CA THR A 10 -3.93 21.89 -8.04
C THR A 10 -3.51 21.08 -6.81
N MET A 11 -3.59 21.69 -5.63
CA MET A 11 -3.31 21.00 -4.37
C MET A 11 -4.24 19.80 -4.14
N GLU A 12 -5.51 19.93 -4.52
CA GLU A 12 -6.49 18.84 -4.43
C GLU A 12 -6.10 17.66 -5.33
N GLU A 13 -5.71 17.94 -6.58
CA GLU A 13 -5.24 16.92 -7.51
C GLU A 13 -3.95 16.23 -7.00
N ILE A 14 -3.00 16.99 -6.47
CA ILE A 14 -1.79 16.44 -5.85
C ILE A 14 -2.16 15.49 -4.70
N HIS A 15 -3.10 15.91 -3.84
CA HIS A 15 -3.55 15.11 -2.70
C HIS A 15 -4.26 13.81 -3.14
N LEU A 16 -5.14 13.89 -4.15
CA LEU A 16 -5.81 12.72 -4.74
C LEU A 16 -4.79 11.75 -5.36
N MET A 17 -3.79 12.26 -6.08
CA MET A 17 -2.71 11.46 -6.67
C MET A 17 -1.86 10.79 -5.59
N ALA A 18 -1.56 11.47 -4.49
CA ALA A 18 -0.82 10.90 -3.37
C ALA A 18 -1.58 9.71 -2.75
N TRP A 19 -2.87 9.85 -2.49
CA TRP A 19 -3.69 8.73 -2.02
C TRP A 19 -3.82 7.58 -3.03
N ALA A 20 -3.87 7.89 -4.32
CA ALA A 20 -3.86 6.87 -5.36
C ALA A 20 -2.56 6.05 -5.32
N ARG A 21 -1.41 6.70 -5.10
CA ARG A 21 -0.12 6.02 -4.93
C ARG A 21 -0.08 5.14 -3.69
N ILE A 22 -0.62 5.61 -2.57
CA ILE A 22 -0.72 4.79 -1.33
C ILE A 22 -1.56 3.54 -1.60
N ARG A 23 -2.74 3.66 -2.21
CA ARG A 23 -3.59 2.51 -2.54
C ARG A 23 -2.88 1.53 -3.48
N ALA A 24 -2.24 2.04 -4.53
CA ALA A 24 -1.48 1.21 -5.46
C ALA A 24 -0.36 0.45 -4.75
N LYS A 25 0.38 1.11 -3.85
CA LYS A 25 1.46 0.45 -3.09
C LYS A 25 0.93 -0.62 -2.13
N ARG A 26 -0.19 -0.35 -1.45
CA ARG A 26 -0.86 -1.33 -0.60
C ARG A 26 -1.26 -2.58 -1.41
N ASP A 27 -1.85 -2.37 -2.57
CA ASP A 27 -2.31 -3.46 -3.43
C ASP A 27 -1.14 -4.28 -3.98
N GLU A 28 -0.02 -3.64 -4.32
CA GLU A 28 1.24 -4.30 -4.68
C GLU A 28 1.76 -5.17 -3.51
N LEU A 29 1.86 -4.60 -2.31
CA LEU A 29 2.35 -5.32 -1.12
C LEU A 29 1.45 -6.51 -0.73
N MET A 30 0.14 -6.36 -0.92
CA MET A 30 -0.83 -7.44 -0.80
C MET A 30 -0.61 -8.50 -1.89
N ALA A 31 -0.43 -8.14 -3.15
CA ALA A 31 -0.21 -9.10 -4.22
C ALA A 31 1.08 -9.93 -4.01
N VAL A 32 2.20 -9.27 -3.67
CA VAL A 32 3.49 -9.97 -3.48
C VAL A 32 3.54 -10.86 -2.24
N THR A 33 2.59 -10.71 -1.31
CA THR A 33 2.47 -11.57 -0.11
C THR A 33 1.30 -12.53 -0.19
N ASP A 34 0.58 -12.61 -1.31
CA ASP A 34 -0.63 -13.44 -1.39
C ASP A 34 -0.32 -14.94 -1.25
N TRP A 35 0.81 -15.38 -1.81
CA TRP A 35 1.34 -16.75 -1.68
C TRP A 35 1.62 -17.18 -0.23
N THR A 36 1.70 -16.25 0.73
CA THR A 36 1.90 -16.58 2.15
C THR A 36 0.61 -17.07 2.82
N GLN A 37 -0.55 -16.77 2.23
CA GLN A 37 -1.87 -17.04 2.81
C GLN A 37 -2.53 -18.31 2.27
N ILE A 38 -2.01 -18.87 1.18
CA ILE A 38 -2.53 -20.13 0.63
C ILE A 38 -2.21 -21.31 1.56
N SER A 39 -3.10 -22.30 1.59
CA SER A 39 -2.97 -23.48 2.44
C SER A 39 -1.67 -24.25 2.17
N ASP A 40 -1.28 -24.34 0.89
CA ASP A 40 -0.07 -25.02 0.41
C ASP A 40 1.22 -24.18 0.52
N SER A 41 1.16 -23.01 1.17
CA SER A 41 2.36 -22.19 1.38
C SER A 41 3.39 -22.95 2.22
N PRO A 42 4.69 -22.92 1.85
CA PRO A 42 5.77 -23.64 2.54
C PRO A 42 6.13 -23.05 3.91
N LEU A 43 5.49 -21.93 4.31
CA LEU A 43 5.72 -21.27 5.58
C LEU A 43 5.20 -22.10 6.77
N SER A 44 5.86 -21.94 7.92
CA SER A 44 5.34 -22.45 9.19
C SER A 44 4.04 -21.74 9.59
N ALA A 45 3.27 -22.33 10.50
CA ALA A 45 2.03 -21.72 10.98
C ALA A 45 2.27 -20.34 11.62
N GLU A 46 3.36 -20.20 12.37
CA GLU A 46 3.79 -18.94 12.98
C GLU A 46 4.07 -17.88 11.91
N LYS A 47 4.82 -18.25 10.86
CA LYS A 47 5.13 -17.33 9.76
C LYS A 47 3.88 -16.94 8.96
N LYS A 48 2.96 -17.86 8.72
CA LYS A 48 1.66 -17.53 8.10
C LYS A 48 0.88 -16.52 8.95
N ALA A 49 0.90 -16.67 10.28
CA ALA A 49 0.25 -15.73 11.21
C ALA A 49 0.91 -14.34 11.20
N GLU A 50 2.25 -14.25 11.17
CA GLU A 50 2.97 -12.98 11.01
C GLU A 50 2.57 -12.26 9.72
N PHE A 51 2.53 -12.99 8.59
CA PHE A 51 2.09 -12.41 7.31
C PHE A 51 0.61 -12.03 7.31
N ALA A 52 -0.25 -12.79 8.01
CA ALA A 52 -1.65 -12.43 8.17
C ALA A 52 -1.82 -11.10 8.92
N GLY A 53 -1.06 -10.90 10.00
CA GLY A 53 -1.01 -9.64 10.76
C GLY A 53 -0.48 -8.48 9.92
N TYR A 54 0.64 -8.69 9.20
CA TYR A 54 1.19 -7.71 8.26
C TYR A 54 0.17 -7.28 7.19
N ARG A 55 -0.53 -8.25 6.58
CA ARG A 55 -1.57 -7.98 5.57
C ARG A 55 -2.79 -7.28 6.15
N GLN A 56 -3.12 -7.51 7.42
CA GLN A 56 -4.18 -6.76 8.09
C GLN A 56 -3.78 -5.29 8.26
N ALA A 57 -2.57 -5.04 8.76
CA ALA A 57 -2.05 -3.68 8.88
C ALA A 57 -2.00 -2.93 7.54
N LEU A 58 -1.71 -3.65 6.43
CA LEU A 58 -1.82 -3.07 5.08
C LEU A 58 -3.27 -2.73 4.70
N ARG A 59 -4.25 -3.58 5.01
CA ARG A 59 -5.67 -3.30 4.71
C ARG A 59 -6.23 -2.13 5.49
N ASP A 60 -5.71 -1.90 6.69
CA ASP A 60 -6.09 -0.77 7.54
C ASP A 60 -5.63 0.58 6.96
N LEU A 61 -4.72 0.56 5.97
CA LEU A 61 -4.39 1.73 5.14
C LEU A 61 -5.42 1.93 4.00
N PRO A 62 -5.90 3.17 3.74
CA PRO A 62 -5.43 4.45 4.28
C PRO A 62 -6.11 4.93 5.57
N GLN A 63 -7.04 4.17 6.15
CA GLN A 63 -7.90 4.63 7.26
C GLN A 63 -7.13 5.00 8.53
N SER A 64 -5.87 4.58 8.67
CA SER A 64 -5.01 4.91 9.80
C SER A 64 -4.26 6.26 9.66
N ALA A 65 -4.45 7.03 8.59
CA ALA A 65 -3.78 8.32 8.40
C ALA A 65 -4.69 9.37 7.73
N ASP A 66 -4.64 10.60 8.24
CA ASP A 66 -5.38 11.75 7.66
C ASP A 66 -4.62 12.45 6.53
N ASN A 67 -3.32 12.17 6.39
CA ASN A 67 -2.45 12.73 5.36
C ASN A 67 -1.63 11.62 4.70
N PRO A 68 -1.59 11.53 3.35
CA PRO A 68 -0.83 10.51 2.64
C PRO A 68 0.67 10.55 2.93
N ASP A 69 1.24 11.72 3.26
CA ASP A 69 2.66 11.88 3.60
C ASP A 69 3.01 11.33 5.00
N LEU A 70 2.00 11.09 5.84
CA LEU A 70 2.14 10.55 7.19
C LEU A 70 1.85 9.04 7.26
N VAL A 71 1.60 8.38 6.12
CA VAL A 71 1.35 6.95 6.07
C VAL A 71 2.61 6.18 6.51
N VAL A 72 2.49 5.45 7.61
CA VAL A 72 3.52 4.53 8.10
C VAL A 72 3.23 3.13 7.58
N TRP A 73 4.17 2.55 6.83
CA TRP A 73 4.05 1.20 6.30
C TRP A 73 4.46 0.16 7.35
N PRO A 74 3.69 -0.94 7.51
CA PRO A 74 4.10 -2.02 8.39
C PRO A 74 5.41 -2.65 7.89
N GLN A 75 6.23 -3.16 8.80
CA GLN A 75 7.43 -3.89 8.44
C GLN A 75 7.06 -5.29 7.96
N LYS A 76 7.57 -5.68 6.79
CA LYS A 76 7.37 -7.03 6.25
C LYS A 76 8.07 -8.08 7.13
N PRO A 77 7.40 -9.19 7.48
CA PRO A 77 8.03 -10.32 8.16
C PRO A 77 9.14 -10.98 7.32
N GLU A 78 10.16 -11.53 7.98
CA GLU A 78 11.23 -12.34 7.38
C GLU A 78 10.83 -13.79 7.13
#